data_AF-A0A225UIZ0-F1
#
_entry.id   AF-A0A225UIZ0-F1
#
_cell.length_a   1.000
_cell.length_b   1.000
_cell.length_c   1.000
_cell.angle_alpha   90.00
_cell.angle_beta   90.00
_cell.angle_gamma   90.00
#
_symmetry.space_group_name_H-M   'P 1'
#
loop_
_entity.id
_entity.type
_entity.pdbx_description
1 polymer ?
#
loop_
_entity_poly.entity_id
_entity_poly.type
_entity_poly.pdbx_seq_one_letter_code
_entity_poly.pdbx_strand_id
1 'polypeptide(L)'
;MGFYCVGTIQTNRFGYCKKIICKKKTTRIVVPESTHTPGLRAICWITSKSVYFLTFGGSVELDRVVWKDKTDEQQEVVAPRVIKNSLFFMGDVDVHDLLRLHRYSIQRVVTFCKYYKILFLGRIDMAIVNSYFVHKAYHETKATRPLKHVKSMKKLHLQLTQLQESDMYEGNRFCDAEAISTSGPLPCQGTTHVTELVDEWRNQNTQPKRRR
;
A
#
# COMPACT_ATOMS: atom_id res chain seq x y z
N MET A 1 -18.68 -7.50 2.08
CA MET A 1 -17.36 -6.91 1.76
C MET A 1 -16.45 -7.11 2.97
N GLY A 2 -15.45 -8.00 2.87
CA GLY A 2 -14.58 -8.42 3.99
C GLY A 2 -13.29 -7.61 4.12
N PHE A 3 -13.35 -6.29 3.91
CA PHE A 3 -12.17 -5.42 3.98
C PHE A 3 -12.01 -4.82 5.37
N TYR A 4 -10.77 -4.71 5.83
CA TYR A 4 -10.41 -3.95 7.02
C TYR A 4 -10.05 -2.52 6.62
N CYS A 5 -10.61 -1.55 7.32
CA CYS A 5 -10.37 -0.14 7.05
C CYS A 5 -9.75 0.52 8.29
N VAL A 6 -8.71 1.33 8.08
CA VAL A 6 -8.10 2.14 9.12
C VAL A 6 -7.79 3.51 8.55
N GLY A 7 -8.18 4.56 9.25
CA GLY A 7 -7.87 5.92 8.84
C GLY A 7 -7.96 6.90 10.00
N THR A 8 -7.36 8.07 9.82
CA THR A 8 -7.52 9.18 10.76
C THR A 8 -8.89 9.83 10.56
N ILE A 9 -9.48 10.30 11.65
CA ILE A 9 -10.76 11.02 11.62
C ILE A 9 -10.61 12.44 12.13
N GLN A 10 -11.29 13.34 11.44
CA GLN A 10 -11.43 14.72 11.89
C GLN A 10 -12.50 14.79 12.99
N THR A 11 -12.27 15.64 13.98
CA THR A 11 -13.17 15.81 15.14
C THR A 11 -14.46 16.53 14.80
N ASN A 12 -14.49 17.31 13.71
CA ASN A 12 -15.67 18.07 13.25
C ASN A 12 -16.55 17.27 12.27
N ARG A 13 -16.63 15.95 12.44
CA ARG A 13 -17.47 15.09 11.58
C ARG A 13 -18.79 14.77 12.28
N PHE A 14 -19.87 14.72 11.51
CA PHE A 14 -21.16 14.27 12.03
C PHE A 14 -21.06 12.79 12.46
N GLY A 15 -21.70 12.42 13.56
CA GLY A 15 -21.61 11.06 14.13
C GLY A 15 -20.30 10.77 14.89
N TYR A 16 -19.46 11.78 15.14
CA TYR A 16 -18.22 11.61 15.90
C TYR A 16 -18.49 11.17 17.35
N CYS A 17 -17.76 10.15 17.80
CA CYS A 17 -17.95 9.58 19.13
C CYS A 17 -17.35 10.49 20.21
N LYS A 18 -18.18 11.24 20.94
CA LYS A 18 -17.74 12.14 22.02
C LYS A 18 -17.00 11.41 23.16
N LYS A 19 -17.21 10.10 23.31
CA LYS A 19 -16.51 9.25 24.30
C LYS A 19 -15.02 9.09 24.00
N ILE A 20 -14.58 9.33 22.77
CA ILE A 20 -13.15 9.21 22.38
C ILE A 20 -12.34 10.45 22.74
N ILE A 21 -12.99 11.56 23.13
CA ILE A 21 -12.30 12.81 23.44
C ILE A 21 -11.52 12.64 24.73
N CYS A 22 -10.23 12.35 24.59
CA CYS A 22 -9.35 12.17 25.73
C CYS A 22 -9.03 13.52 26.39
N LYS A 23 -9.35 13.66 27.68
CA LYS A 23 -8.79 14.73 28.52
C LYS A 23 -7.37 14.33 28.90
N LYS A 24 -6.39 15.23 28.73
CA LYS A 24 -4.92 15.00 28.78
C LYS A 24 -4.35 14.28 30.02
N LYS A 25 -5.13 13.92 31.04
CA LYS A 25 -4.63 13.61 32.38
C LYS A 25 -4.61 12.12 32.80
N THR A 26 -5.24 11.18 32.08
CA THR A 26 -5.49 9.86 32.70
C THR A 26 -5.20 8.62 31.84
N THR A 27 -5.35 8.67 30.52
CA THR A 27 -5.17 7.47 29.66
C THR A 27 -4.51 7.84 28.34
N ARG A 28 -3.44 7.11 27.98
CA ARG A 28 -2.71 7.33 26.71
C ARG A 28 -3.44 6.77 25.49
N ILE A 29 -4.33 5.78 25.68
CA ILE A 29 -5.09 5.10 24.63
C ILE A 29 -6.53 4.90 25.12
N VAL A 30 -7.52 5.24 24.28
CA VAL A 30 -8.95 5.00 24.55
C VAL A 30 -9.59 4.39 23.29
N VAL A 31 -10.30 3.27 23.44
CA VAL A 31 -10.84 2.49 22.31
C VAL A 31 -12.31 2.10 22.54
N PRO A 32 -13.27 3.01 22.33
CA PRO A 32 -14.67 2.63 22.32
C PRO A 32 -15.05 1.91 21.03
N GLU A 33 -15.93 0.93 21.19
CA GLU A 33 -16.58 0.22 20.10
C GLU A 33 -17.98 0.80 19.84
N SER A 34 -18.41 0.75 18.58
CA SER A 34 -19.75 1.19 18.17
C SER A 34 -20.81 0.23 18.71
N THR A 35 -21.86 0.79 19.29
CA THR A 35 -23.02 0.00 19.75
C THR A 35 -23.82 -0.58 18.58
N HIS A 36 -23.87 0.11 17.44
CA HIS A 36 -24.72 -0.25 16.30
C HIS A 36 -24.00 -1.10 15.25
N THR A 37 -22.66 -1.12 15.27
CA THR A 37 -21.86 -1.80 14.26
C THR A 37 -20.69 -2.50 14.92
N PRO A 38 -20.85 -3.79 15.31
CA PRO A 38 -19.76 -4.57 15.89
C PRO A 38 -18.53 -4.55 14.99
N GLY A 39 -17.34 -4.42 15.59
CA GLY A 39 -16.07 -4.34 14.88
C GLY A 39 -15.69 -2.93 14.39
N LEU A 40 -16.60 -1.94 14.45
CA LEU A 40 -16.25 -0.53 14.23
C LEU A 40 -15.77 0.08 15.55
N ARG A 41 -14.50 0.44 15.61
CA ARG A 41 -13.85 1.02 16.80
C ARG A 41 -13.23 2.36 16.47
N ALA A 42 -13.47 3.33 17.34
CA ALA A 42 -12.78 4.60 17.32
C ALA A 42 -11.63 4.54 18.33
N ILE A 43 -10.47 5.07 17.97
CA ILE A 43 -9.27 5.03 18.80
C ILE A 43 -8.76 6.45 19.00
N CYS A 44 -8.60 6.85 20.26
CA CYS A 44 -7.85 8.03 20.64
C CYS A 44 -6.47 7.58 21.11
N TRP A 45 -5.42 8.11 20.48
CA TRP A 45 -4.05 7.84 20.85
C TRP A 45 -3.33 9.15 21.16
N ILE A 46 -2.78 9.24 22.37
CA ILE A 46 -2.12 10.45 22.88
C ILE A 46 -0.62 10.21 22.97
N THR A 47 0.12 10.92 22.13
CA THR A 47 1.56 11.14 22.30
C THR A 47 1.78 12.54 22.86
N SER A 48 2.25 13.49 22.05
CA SER A 48 2.30 14.93 22.38
C SER A 48 0.99 15.65 22.08
N LYS A 49 0.25 15.17 21.07
CA LYS A 49 -1.09 15.62 20.68
C LYS A 49 -2.01 14.42 20.57
N SER A 50 -3.32 14.61 20.78
CA SER A 50 -4.30 13.56 20.56
C SER A 50 -4.54 13.37 19.06
N VAL A 51 -4.40 12.12 18.61
CA VAL A 51 -4.73 11.69 17.25
C VAL A 51 -5.89 10.70 17.33
N TYR A 52 -6.86 10.88 16.44
CA TYR A 52 -8.06 10.06 16.40
C TYR A 52 -8.08 9.19 15.15
N PHE A 53 -8.34 7.91 15.34
CA PHE A 53 -8.46 6.92 14.28
C PHE A 53 -9.84 6.29 14.31
N LEU A 54 -10.30 5.86 13.14
CA LEU A 54 -11.45 5.00 12.98
C LEU A 54 -10.98 3.73 12.30
N THR A 55 -11.38 2.60 12.88
CA THR A 55 -10.95 1.27 12.47
C THR A 55 -12.15 0.36 12.34
N PHE A 56 -12.19 -0.40 11.27
CA PHE A 56 -13.13 -1.50 11.08
C PHE A 56 -12.31 -2.79 11.05
N GLY A 57 -12.38 -3.57 12.14
CA GLY A 57 -11.53 -4.72 12.40
C GLY A 57 -10.10 -4.37 12.88
N GLY A 58 -9.16 -5.30 12.72
CA GLY A 58 -7.78 -5.17 13.20
C GLY A 58 -7.55 -5.50 14.69
N SER A 59 -6.30 -5.71 15.09
CA SER A 59 -5.94 -5.99 16.49
C SER A 59 -5.72 -4.69 17.28
N VAL A 60 -6.33 -4.61 18.46
CA VAL A 60 -6.17 -3.52 19.43
C VAL A 60 -5.09 -3.84 20.47
N GLU A 61 -4.44 -5.00 20.36
CA GLU A 61 -3.32 -5.36 21.23
C GLU A 61 -2.24 -4.29 21.17
N LEU A 62 -1.67 -4.00 22.34
CA LEU A 62 -0.61 -3.02 22.46
C LEU A 62 0.69 -3.60 21.89
N ASP A 63 1.35 -2.79 21.07
CA ASP A 63 2.66 -3.07 20.53
C ASP A 63 3.56 -1.83 20.66
N ARG A 64 4.86 -2.02 20.49
CA ARG A 64 5.83 -0.94 20.48
C ARG A 64 6.01 -0.42 19.05
N VAL A 65 5.95 0.90 18.93
CA VAL A 65 6.25 1.62 17.69
C VAL A 65 7.43 2.53 17.96
N VAL A 66 8.43 2.48 17.07
CA VAL A 66 9.56 3.39 17.12
C VAL A 66 9.12 4.72 16.48
N TRP A 67 9.18 5.78 17.26
CA TRP A 67 8.89 7.14 16.83
C TRP A 67 10.17 7.94 16.81
N LYS A 68 10.41 8.65 15.72
CA LYS A 68 11.49 9.65 15.67
C LYS A 68 10.93 10.97 16.17
N ASP A 69 11.54 11.51 17.20
CA ASP A 69 11.21 12.86 17.64
C ASP A 69 11.84 13.90 16.69
N LYS A 70 11.48 15.18 16.86
CA LYS A 70 11.99 16.27 16.01
C LYS A 70 13.51 16.43 16.03
N THR A 71 14.17 15.85 17.03
CA THR A 71 15.63 15.83 17.24
C THR A 71 16.29 14.59 16.61
N ASP A 72 15.55 13.77 15.86
CA ASP A 72 15.97 12.46 15.29
C ASP A 72 16.32 11.38 16.34
N GLU A 73 16.04 11.64 17.62
CA GLU A 73 16.11 10.63 18.67
C GLU A 73 14.96 9.64 18.52
N GLN A 74 15.29 8.34 18.58
CA GLN A 74 14.32 7.26 18.51
C GLN A 74 13.72 6.99 19.89
N GLN A 75 12.42 7.18 20.02
CA GLN A 75 11.66 6.85 21.21
C GLN A 75 10.71 5.68 20.93
N GLU A 76 10.72 4.67 21.80
CA GLU A 76 9.69 3.62 21.78
C GLU A 76 8.41 4.14 22.44
N VAL A 77 7.32 4.16 21.66
CA VAL A 77 5.99 4.56 22.14
C VAL A 77 5.04 3.38 22.01
N VAL A 78 4.25 3.15 23.05
CA VAL A 78 3.19 2.14 23.04
C VAL A 78 2.04 2.61 22.17
N ALA A 79 1.68 1.81 21.17
CA ALA A 79 0.54 2.05 20.30
C ALA A 79 -0.21 0.74 19.98
N PRO A 80 -1.53 0.79 19.74
CA PRO A 80 -2.26 -0.36 19.23
C PRO A 80 -1.67 -0.88 17.91
N ARG A 81 -1.64 -2.21 17.71
CA ARG A 81 -1.16 -2.86 16.48
C ARG A 81 -1.82 -2.29 15.23
N VAL A 82 -3.12 -2.02 15.28
CA VAL A 82 -3.85 -1.40 14.16
C VAL A 82 -3.29 -0.02 13.77
N ILE A 83 -2.81 0.77 14.74
CA ILE A 83 -2.16 2.06 14.47
C ILE A 83 -0.76 1.85 13.91
N LYS A 84 0.00 0.88 14.44
CA LYS A 84 1.32 0.53 13.90
C LYS A 84 1.24 0.13 12.43
N ASN A 85 0.31 -0.76 12.10
CA ASN A 85 0.06 -1.20 10.73
C ASN A 85 -0.36 -0.02 9.86
N SER A 86 -1.31 0.80 10.33
CA SER A 86 -1.73 2.01 9.63
C SER A 86 -0.53 2.91 9.36
N LEU A 87 0.31 3.22 10.34
CA LEU A 87 1.47 4.08 10.14
C LEU A 87 2.47 3.50 9.15
N PHE A 88 2.67 2.17 9.17
CA PHE A 88 3.58 1.50 8.23
C PHE A 88 3.08 1.58 6.78
N PHE A 89 1.80 1.39 6.55
CA PHE A 89 1.20 1.48 5.21
C PHE A 89 0.88 2.92 4.78
N MET A 90 0.68 3.82 5.74
CA MET A 90 0.34 5.23 5.52
C MET A 90 1.61 5.97 5.12
N GLY A 91 1.79 6.10 3.81
CA GLY A 91 2.97 6.69 3.19
C GLY A 91 3.41 5.95 1.94
N ASP A 92 2.92 4.73 1.69
CA ASP A 92 3.32 3.97 0.50
C ASP A 92 2.92 4.68 -0.81
N VAL A 93 1.73 5.28 -0.83
CA VAL A 93 1.28 6.14 -1.94
C VAL A 93 2.18 7.37 -2.10
N ASP A 94 2.55 8.01 -0.99
CA ASP A 94 3.44 9.19 -1.01
C ASP A 94 4.85 8.81 -1.48
N VAL A 95 5.33 7.60 -1.15
CA VAL A 95 6.62 7.07 -1.61
C VAL A 95 6.59 6.76 -3.11
N HIS A 96 5.48 6.21 -3.61
CA HIS A 96 5.25 6.01 -5.05
C HIS A 96 5.26 7.37 -5.78
N ASP A 97 4.51 8.34 -5.26
CA ASP A 97 4.45 9.69 -5.80
C ASP A 97 5.80 10.41 -5.71
N LEU A 98 6.57 10.19 -4.65
CA LEU A 98 7.93 10.70 -4.53
C LEU A 98 8.85 10.13 -5.60
N LEU A 99 8.81 8.81 -5.83
CA LEU A 99 9.60 8.15 -6.88
C LEU A 99 9.23 8.69 -8.27
N ARG A 100 7.93 8.90 -8.50
CA ARG A 100 7.39 9.48 -9.73
C ARG A 100 7.84 10.93 -9.93
N LEU A 101 7.59 11.79 -8.95
CA LEU A 101 7.69 13.25 -9.10
C LEU A 101 9.11 13.81 -8.88
N HIS A 102 9.98 13.13 -8.13
CA HIS A 102 11.15 13.81 -7.56
C HIS A 102 12.43 13.76 -8.42
N ARG A 103 12.54 12.83 -9.39
CA ARG A 103 13.78 12.73 -10.21
C ARG A 103 13.59 12.51 -11.70
N TYR A 104 12.47 11.93 -12.16
CA TYR A 104 12.31 11.53 -13.56
C TYR A 104 10.90 11.76 -14.13
N SER A 105 10.11 12.66 -13.54
CA SER A 105 8.75 12.93 -14.04
C SER A 105 8.80 13.68 -15.38
N ILE A 106 8.32 13.03 -16.44
CA ILE A 106 8.14 13.63 -17.75
C ILE A 106 7.05 14.71 -17.67
N GLN A 107 6.02 14.48 -16.85
CA GLN A 107 4.93 15.42 -16.61
C GLN A 107 5.42 16.76 -16.02
N ARG A 108 6.51 16.77 -15.24
CA ARG A 108 7.08 18.00 -14.66
C ARG A 108 8.04 18.74 -15.58
N VAL A 109 8.65 18.05 -16.54
CA VAL A 109 9.67 18.62 -17.44
C VAL A 109 9.04 19.36 -18.62
N VAL A 110 7.87 18.89 -19.09
CA VAL A 110 7.20 19.46 -20.26
C VAL A 110 5.87 20.09 -19.88
N THR A 111 5.68 21.37 -20.20
CA THR A 111 4.40 22.06 -20.04
C THR A 111 3.65 22.08 -21.36
N PHE A 112 2.36 21.71 -21.34
CA PHE A 112 1.47 21.77 -22.49
C PHE A 112 0.28 22.68 -22.18
N CYS A 113 -0.18 23.45 -23.16
CA CYS A 113 -1.36 24.30 -23.02
C CYS A 113 -2.66 23.52 -22.79
N LYS A 114 -2.71 22.23 -23.18
CA LYS A 114 -3.91 21.40 -23.09
C LYS A 114 -3.75 20.35 -21.98
N TYR A 115 -4.71 20.32 -21.05
CA TYR A 115 -4.65 19.49 -19.83
C TYR A 115 -4.52 17.98 -20.09
N TYR A 116 -5.16 17.46 -21.14
CA TYR A 116 -5.16 16.02 -21.43
C TYR A 116 -3.76 15.50 -21.80
N LYS A 117 -2.89 16.35 -22.38
CA LYS A 117 -1.50 15.96 -22.70
C LYS A 117 -0.70 15.71 -21.42
N ILE A 118 -0.92 16.56 -20.41
CA ILE A 118 -0.30 16.42 -19.08
C ILE A 118 -0.84 15.17 -18.37
N LEU A 119 -2.15 14.90 -18.46
CA LEU A 119 -2.75 13.67 -17.92
C LEU A 119 -2.17 12.41 -18.57
N PHE A 120 -1.96 12.42 -19.88
CA PHE A 120 -1.34 11.31 -20.60
C PHE A 120 0.10 11.07 -20.14
N LEU A 121 0.92 12.13 -20.02
CA LEU A 121 2.26 12.00 -19.47
C LEU A 121 2.27 11.46 -18.03
N GLY A 122 1.30 11.88 -17.21
CA GLY A 122 1.14 11.35 -15.85
C GLY A 122 0.89 9.84 -15.82
N ARG A 123 0.19 9.27 -16.82
CA ARG A 123 0.02 7.81 -16.95
C ARG A 123 1.31 7.12 -17.36
N ILE A 124 2.09 7.71 -18.27
CA ILE A 124 3.41 7.16 -18.64
C ILE A 124 4.34 7.14 -17.43
N ASP A 125 4.39 8.25 -16.68
CA ASP A 125 5.17 8.34 -15.44
C ASP A 125 4.76 7.25 -14.41
N MET A 126 3.46 6.98 -14.27
CA MET A 126 2.96 5.87 -13.43
C MET A 126 3.38 4.49 -13.95
N ALA A 127 3.25 4.25 -15.26
CA ALA A 127 3.60 2.97 -15.87
C ALA A 127 5.10 2.64 -15.73
N ILE A 128 5.95 3.66 -15.85
CA ILE A 128 7.40 3.56 -15.66
C ILE A 128 7.74 3.15 -14.22
N VAL A 129 7.11 3.76 -13.22
CA VAL A 129 7.36 3.39 -11.82
C VAL A 129 6.84 1.97 -11.53
N ASN A 130 5.66 1.62 -12.06
CA ASN A 130 5.09 0.28 -11.91
C ASN A 130 5.96 -0.79 -12.57
N SER A 131 6.52 -0.54 -13.76
CA SER A 131 7.44 -1.48 -14.42
C SER A 131 8.71 -1.70 -13.61
N TYR A 132 9.21 -0.67 -12.92
CA TYR A 132 10.32 -0.81 -11.98
C TYR A 132 9.97 -1.68 -10.76
N PHE A 133 8.76 -1.56 -10.21
CA PHE A 133 8.30 -2.45 -9.14
C PHE A 133 8.23 -3.91 -9.60
N VAL A 134 7.69 -4.16 -10.80
CA VAL A 134 7.65 -5.51 -11.40
C VAL A 134 9.07 -6.05 -11.60
N HIS A 135 9.98 -5.25 -12.14
CA HIS A 135 11.38 -5.61 -12.28
C HIS A 135 12.03 -5.97 -10.93
N LYS A 136 11.74 -5.19 -9.87
CA LYS A 136 12.25 -5.48 -8.53
C LYS A 136 11.69 -6.79 -7.99
N ALA A 137 10.39 -7.03 -8.12
CA ALA A 137 9.73 -8.27 -7.70
C ALA A 137 10.29 -9.49 -8.45
N TYR A 138 10.53 -9.36 -9.75
CA TYR A 138 11.16 -10.41 -10.57
C TYR A 138 12.59 -10.76 -10.10
N HIS A 139 13.38 -9.76 -9.74
CA HIS A 139 14.72 -9.99 -9.22
C HIS A 139 14.73 -10.56 -7.80
N GLU A 140 13.73 -10.22 -6.98
CA GLU A 140 13.51 -10.84 -5.67
C GLU A 140 13.16 -12.33 -5.80
N THR A 141 12.31 -12.72 -6.75
CA THR A 141 11.97 -14.13 -6.98
C THR A 141 13.14 -14.93 -7.56
N LYS A 142 13.92 -14.36 -8.49
CA LYS A 142 15.13 -15.00 -9.07
C LYS A 142 16.39 -14.84 -8.20
N ALA A 143 16.27 -14.37 -6.96
CA ALA A 143 17.38 -14.14 -6.01
C ALA A 143 18.59 -13.38 -6.60
N THR A 144 18.32 -12.46 -7.54
CA THR A 144 19.34 -11.70 -8.26
C THR A 144 19.32 -10.25 -7.80
N ARG A 145 20.45 -9.55 -7.87
CA ARG A 145 20.52 -8.16 -7.43
C ARG A 145 19.72 -7.23 -8.37
N PRO A 146 18.67 -6.53 -7.89
CA PRO A 146 17.93 -5.59 -8.72
C PRO A 146 18.78 -4.36 -9.07
N LEU A 147 18.55 -3.83 -10.27
CA LEU A 147 19.09 -2.53 -10.70
C LEU A 147 18.51 -1.40 -9.83
N LYS A 148 19.33 -0.37 -9.56
CA LYS A 148 18.84 0.88 -8.97
C LYS A 148 17.88 1.56 -9.95
N HIS A 149 16.87 2.29 -9.44
CA HIS A 149 15.86 3.02 -10.24
C HIS A 149 16.46 3.79 -11.43
N VAL A 150 17.50 4.59 -11.19
CA VAL A 150 18.19 5.37 -12.24
C VAL A 150 18.75 4.51 -13.36
N LYS A 151 19.32 3.34 -13.03
CA LYS A 151 19.89 2.42 -14.01
C LYS A 151 18.78 1.73 -14.81
N SER A 152 17.69 1.35 -14.14
CA SER A 152 16.50 0.81 -14.79
C SER A 152 15.92 1.80 -15.81
N MET A 153 15.81 3.08 -15.42
CA MET A 153 15.35 4.16 -16.30
C MET A 153 16.24 4.36 -17.53
N LYS A 154 17.56 4.40 -17.34
CA LYS A 154 18.50 4.55 -18.46
C LYS A 154 18.42 3.37 -19.43
N LYS A 155 18.30 2.15 -18.90
CA LYS A 155 18.13 0.93 -19.70
C LYS A 155 16.83 0.98 -20.50
N LEU A 156 15.73 1.33 -19.85
CA LEU A 156 14.41 1.46 -20.47
C LEU A 156 14.42 2.54 -21.56
N HIS A 157 15.02 3.69 -21.31
CA HIS A 157 15.17 4.74 -22.32
C HIS A 157 15.97 4.26 -23.54
N LEU A 158 17.10 3.57 -23.32
CA LEU A 158 17.92 3.04 -24.41
C LEU A 158 17.14 2.01 -25.25
N GLN A 159 16.41 1.10 -24.59
CA GLN A 159 15.57 0.11 -25.25
C GLN A 159 14.46 0.77 -26.09
N LEU A 160 13.78 1.78 -25.56
CA LEU A 160 12.74 2.51 -26.29
C LEU A 160 13.28 3.27 -27.50
N THR A 161 14.50 3.80 -27.43
CA THR A 161 15.13 4.50 -28.57
C THR A 161 15.60 3.53 -29.66
N GLN A 162 15.84 2.27 -29.31
CA GLN A 162 16.29 1.22 -30.23
C GLN A 162 15.14 0.42 -30.86
N LEU A 163 13.90 0.65 -30.43
CA LEU A 163 12.72 -0.04 -30.96
C LEU A 163 12.54 0.28 -32.46
N GLN A 164 12.33 -0.75 -33.27
CA GLN A 164 11.99 -0.63 -34.68
C GLN A 164 10.49 -0.88 -34.91
N GLU A 165 9.97 -0.46 -36.06
CA GLU A 165 8.57 -0.71 -36.44
C GLU A 165 8.24 -2.22 -36.45
N SER A 166 9.22 -3.07 -36.77
CA SER A 166 9.10 -4.52 -36.71
C SER A 166 8.84 -5.07 -35.31
N ASP A 167 9.21 -4.35 -34.26
CA ASP A 167 9.01 -4.75 -32.86
C ASP A 167 7.61 -4.37 -32.34
N MET A 168 6.90 -3.50 -33.08
CA MET A 168 5.56 -3.00 -32.76
C MET A 168 4.46 -3.82 -33.45
N TYR A 169 4.44 -5.14 -33.26
CA TYR A 169 3.36 -6.00 -33.74
C TYR A 169 2.46 -6.46 -32.57
N GLU A 170 1.15 -6.61 -32.83
CA GLU A 170 0.14 -6.95 -31.82
C GLU A 170 0.40 -8.28 -31.08
N GLY A 171 1.26 -9.13 -31.63
CA GLY A 171 1.67 -10.41 -31.03
C GLY A 171 2.87 -10.33 -30.06
N ASN A 172 3.44 -9.15 -29.80
CA ASN A 172 4.58 -9.00 -28.91
C ASN A 172 4.15 -9.25 -27.45
N ARG A 173 4.16 -10.52 -27.05
CA ARG A 173 3.91 -10.94 -25.66
C ARG A 173 5.18 -10.69 -24.86
N PHE A 174 5.21 -9.57 -24.15
CA PHE A 174 6.26 -9.20 -23.19
C PHE A 174 6.45 -10.20 -22.01
N CYS A 175 5.92 -11.43 -22.09
CA CYS A 175 5.99 -12.49 -21.08
C CYS A 175 6.31 -13.91 -21.60
N ASP A 176 6.50 -14.16 -22.89
CA ASP A 176 6.52 -15.55 -23.41
C ASP A 176 7.92 -16.17 -23.60
N ALA A 177 8.87 -15.86 -22.72
CA ALA A 177 10.18 -16.52 -22.71
C ALA A 177 10.53 -17.10 -21.32
N GLU A 178 9.63 -17.93 -20.81
CA GLU A 178 9.94 -19.17 -20.08
C GLU A 178 8.63 -19.98 -20.05
N ALA A 179 8.62 -21.08 -20.80
CA ALA A 179 7.47 -21.97 -20.90
C ALA A 179 7.03 -22.44 -19.49
N ILE A 180 5.89 -21.93 -19.03
CA ILE A 180 5.02 -22.68 -18.13
C ILE A 180 4.45 -23.80 -18.99
N SER A 181 4.74 -25.04 -18.59
CA SER A 181 4.15 -26.23 -19.16
C SER A 181 2.63 -26.11 -19.25
N THR A 182 2.15 -26.46 -20.44
CA THR A 182 0.79 -26.47 -20.94
C THR A 182 -0.28 -26.94 -19.94
N SER A 183 -1.31 -26.12 -19.77
CA SER A 183 -2.70 -26.60 -19.70
C SER A 183 -3.59 -25.60 -20.43
N GLY A 184 -4.34 -26.09 -21.43
CA GLY A 184 -4.96 -25.30 -22.50
C GLY A 184 -6.11 -24.37 -22.13
N PRO A 185 -6.77 -23.77 -23.13
CA PRO A 185 -7.82 -22.76 -22.93
C PRO A 185 -9.09 -23.42 -22.43
N LEU A 186 -9.60 -22.98 -21.28
CA LEU A 186 -10.94 -23.34 -20.82
C LEU A 186 -11.95 -22.29 -21.32
N PRO A 187 -13.14 -22.72 -21.80
CA PRO A 187 -14.14 -21.83 -22.35
C PRO A 187 -14.73 -20.91 -21.28
N CYS A 188 -14.99 -19.67 -21.67
CA CYS A 188 -15.77 -18.72 -20.89
C CYS A 188 -17.19 -19.25 -20.69
N GLN A 189 -17.49 -19.82 -19.52
CA GLN A 189 -18.84 -19.95 -19.00
C GLN A 189 -18.91 -19.21 -17.68
N GLY A 190 -19.95 -18.39 -17.52
CA GLY A 190 -20.11 -17.47 -16.40
C GLY A 190 -20.01 -18.20 -15.07
N THR A 191 -18.95 -17.90 -14.32
CA THR A 191 -18.76 -18.41 -12.96
C THR A 191 -18.93 -17.27 -11.97
N THR A 192 -19.99 -17.38 -11.17
CA THR A 192 -20.20 -16.64 -9.93
C THR A 192 -18.93 -16.70 -9.08
N HIS A 193 -18.37 -15.53 -8.75
CA HIS A 193 -17.21 -15.47 -7.88
C HIS A 193 -17.59 -15.89 -6.46
N VAL A 194 -17.14 -17.08 -6.04
CA VAL A 194 -17.24 -17.54 -4.65
C VAL A 194 -15.95 -17.14 -3.93
N THR A 195 -16.10 -16.47 -2.80
CA THR A 195 -14.97 -16.11 -1.93
C THR A 195 -14.43 -17.36 -1.23
N GLU A 196 -13.19 -17.72 -1.53
CA GLU A 196 -12.45 -18.77 -0.83
C GLU A 196 -11.66 -18.17 0.34
N LEU A 197 -11.84 -18.73 1.53
CA LEU A 197 -11.12 -18.33 2.73
C LEU A 197 -9.78 -19.08 2.75
N VAL A 198 -8.66 -18.35 2.66
CA VAL A 198 -7.32 -18.95 2.69
C VAL A 198 -6.94 -19.29 4.13
N ASP A 199 -6.90 -20.58 4.44
CA ASP A 199 -6.65 -21.14 5.78
C ASP A 199 -5.17 -21.15 6.22
N GLU A 200 -4.26 -20.47 5.52
CA GLU A 200 -2.82 -20.40 5.83
C GLU A 200 -2.50 -19.93 7.27
N TRP A 201 -3.48 -19.34 7.96
CA TRP A 201 -3.33 -18.75 9.29
C TRP A 201 -4.08 -19.50 10.42
N ARG A 202 -4.64 -20.69 10.15
CA ARG A 202 -5.27 -21.55 11.17
C ARG A 202 -4.69 -22.97 11.15
N ASN A 203 -4.47 -23.54 12.33
CA ASN A 203 -4.37 -25.00 12.46
C ASN A 203 -5.78 -25.57 12.69
N GLN A 204 -6.00 -26.84 12.33
CA GLN A 204 -7.29 -27.55 12.40
C GLN A 204 -7.95 -27.53 13.80
N ASN A 205 -7.21 -27.17 14.84
CA ASN A 205 -7.74 -26.89 16.18
C ASN A 205 -7.41 -25.43 16.56
N THR A 206 -8.45 -24.72 16.99
CA THR A 206 -8.66 -23.28 17.17
C THR A 206 -7.59 -22.48 17.96
N GLN A 207 -6.33 -22.48 17.54
CA GLN A 207 -5.32 -21.53 18.06
C GLN A 207 -4.39 -20.97 16.96
N PRO A 208 -4.09 -19.65 16.97
CA PRO A 208 -3.17 -19.04 16.01
C PRO A 208 -1.70 -19.39 16.31
N LYS A 209 -0.94 -19.72 15.26
CA LYS A 209 0.47 -20.11 15.28
C LYS A 209 1.36 -18.94 15.73
N ARG A 210 2.02 -19.07 16.89
CA ARG A 210 3.15 -18.19 17.29
C ARG A 210 4.40 -18.58 16.50
N ARG A 211 5.07 -17.64 15.83
CA ARG A 211 6.49 -17.80 15.46
C ARG A 211 7.36 -17.52 16.70
N ARG A 212 8.33 -18.41 16.94
CA ARG A 212 9.46 -18.17 17.85
C ARG A 212 10.42 -17.16 17.22
#